data_AF-A0A7S2HYQ5-F1
#
_entry.id   AF-A0A7S2HYQ5-F1
#
_cell.length_a   1.000
_cell.length_b   1.000
_cell.length_c   1.000
_cell.angle_alpha   90.00
_cell.angle_beta   90.00
_cell.angle_gamma   90.00
#
_symmetry.space_group_name_H-M   'P 1'
#
loop_
_entity.id
_entity.type
_entity.pdbx_description
1 polymer ?
#
loop_
_entity_poly.entity_id
_entity_poly.type
_entity_poly.pdbx_seq_one_letter_code
_entity_poly.pdbx_strand_id
1 'polypeptide(L)'
;EWLAAGYDNPLFLGMESRFTKGESLSQPVFDLKQTTKVTLSPGHKYKSVSRAVFGNKTEFAWRQHWQLTRDGKLLYSMSTNLPTSLPDMPRFGVCFRLAEGFENIEYIGNGPGENYSDRKAGSFFGQYKTSVSDMYENYVVPQEHGCRTDVRKLTFSEKPSRDASKGSEPA
;
A
#
# COMPACT_ATOMS: atom_id res chain seq x y z
N GLU A 1 0.11 -10.74 8.51
CA GLU A 1 -0.62 -11.16 7.29
C GLU A 1 -1.57 -10.03 6.95
N TRP A 2 -1.59 -9.54 5.71
CA TRP A 2 -2.42 -8.38 5.36
C TRP A 2 -3.08 -8.62 4.01
N LEU A 3 -4.20 -9.33 4.06
CA LEU A 3 -5.23 -9.20 3.04
C LEU A 3 -5.86 -7.81 3.20
N ALA A 4 -6.43 -7.29 2.12
CA ALA A 4 -7.43 -6.24 2.26
C ALA A 4 -8.50 -6.74 3.24
N ALA A 5 -8.79 -5.99 4.31
CA ALA A 5 -9.98 -6.28 5.08
C ALA A 5 -11.18 -6.28 4.10
N GLY A 6 -12.05 -7.29 4.20
CA GLY A 6 -13.24 -7.35 3.37
C GLY A 6 -14.10 -6.10 3.60
N TYR A 7 -14.80 -5.65 2.56
CA TYR A 7 -15.90 -4.70 2.70
C TYR A 7 -17.24 -5.46 2.79
N ASP A 8 -18.32 -4.77 3.12
CA ASP A 8 -19.66 -5.38 3.12
C ASP A 8 -20.04 -5.91 1.71
N ASN A 9 -19.70 -5.19 0.64
CA ASN A 9 -19.98 -5.63 -0.74
C ASN A 9 -19.33 -6.99 -1.12
N PRO A 10 -18.02 -7.23 -0.95
CA PRO A 10 -17.42 -8.54 -1.20
C PRO A 10 -17.90 -9.64 -0.24
N LEU A 11 -18.35 -9.31 0.98
CA LEU A 11 -19.05 -10.26 1.85
C LEU A 11 -20.40 -10.67 1.24
N PHE A 12 -21.22 -9.71 0.80
CA PHE A 12 -22.52 -9.94 0.16
C PHE A 12 -22.41 -10.66 -1.20
N LEU A 13 -21.36 -10.40 -1.97
CA LEU A 13 -21.12 -11.01 -3.29
C LEU A 13 -20.41 -12.38 -3.23
N GLY A 14 -20.17 -12.89 -2.01
CA GLY A 14 -19.43 -14.14 -1.81
C GLY A 14 -18.03 -14.10 -2.45
N MET A 15 -17.41 -12.93 -2.49
CA MET A 15 -16.03 -12.79 -2.98
C MET A 15 -15.05 -13.38 -1.97
N GLU A 16 -15.37 -13.33 -0.67
CA GLU A 16 -14.56 -13.97 0.37
C GLU A 16 -14.31 -15.44 0.06
N SER A 17 -15.31 -16.24 -0.30
CA SER A 17 -15.12 -17.66 -0.62
C SER A 17 -14.27 -17.94 -1.86
N ARG A 18 -13.98 -16.92 -2.69
CA ARG A 18 -13.03 -16.98 -3.81
C ARG A 18 -11.59 -16.68 -3.38
N PHE A 19 -11.40 -16.04 -2.22
CA PHE A 19 -10.12 -15.54 -1.72
C PHE A 19 -9.75 -16.02 -0.29
N THR A 20 -10.66 -16.71 0.41
CA THR A 20 -10.47 -17.35 1.73
C THR A 20 -10.73 -18.87 1.63
N LYS A 21 -9.92 -19.65 2.36
CA LYS A 21 -10.06 -21.12 2.42
C LYS A 21 -10.68 -21.47 3.77
N GLY A 22 -11.98 -21.78 3.79
CA GLY A 22 -12.74 -22.06 5.02
C GLY A 22 -13.35 -20.82 5.69
N GLU A 23 -14.01 -21.00 6.84
CA GLU A 23 -14.77 -19.96 7.57
C GLU A 23 -13.91 -18.87 8.25
N SER A 24 -12.59 -18.85 8.01
CA SER A 24 -11.67 -17.89 8.64
C SER A 24 -11.26 -16.79 7.67
N LEU A 25 -11.67 -15.55 7.97
CA LEU A 25 -11.30 -14.32 7.25
C LEU A 25 -9.79 -13.96 7.34
N SER A 26 -9.03 -14.69 8.16
CA SER A 26 -7.59 -14.44 8.38
C SER A 26 -6.67 -15.33 7.55
N GLN A 27 -7.18 -16.39 6.90
CA GLN A 27 -6.32 -17.28 6.12
C GLN A 27 -6.38 -16.94 4.63
N PRO A 28 -5.30 -16.39 4.04
CA PRO A 28 -5.25 -16.18 2.61
C PRO A 28 -5.36 -17.50 1.84
N VAL A 29 -6.15 -17.53 0.75
CA VAL A 29 -6.05 -18.59 -0.29
C VAL A 29 -4.68 -18.58 -0.98
N PHE A 30 -3.87 -17.57 -0.72
CA PHE A 30 -2.49 -17.49 -1.18
C PHE A 30 -1.60 -18.44 -0.36
N ASP A 31 -1.42 -19.65 -0.87
CA ASP A 31 -0.25 -20.47 -0.55
C ASP A 31 0.97 -19.81 -1.21
N LEU A 32 1.44 -18.71 -0.61
CA LEU A 32 2.55 -17.93 -1.14
C LEU A 32 3.84 -18.72 -0.94
N LYS A 33 4.16 -19.63 -1.86
CA LYS A 33 5.53 -20.10 -2.05
C LYS A 33 6.34 -19.02 -2.75
N GLN A 34 6.72 -18.00 -1.97
CA GLN A 34 7.53 -16.90 -2.46
C GLN A 34 8.97 -17.37 -2.70
N THR A 35 9.28 -17.72 -3.94
CA THR A 35 10.68 -17.86 -4.34
C THR A 35 11.16 -16.50 -4.83
N THR A 36 12.02 -15.84 -4.05
CA THR A 36 12.65 -14.57 -4.43
C THR A 36 14.06 -14.81 -4.92
N LYS A 37 14.30 -14.59 -6.21
CA LYS A 37 15.67 -14.49 -6.73
C LYS A 37 16.11 -13.03 -6.72
N VAL A 38 17.13 -12.72 -5.95
CA VAL A 38 17.74 -11.38 -5.89
C VAL A 38 19.01 -11.36 -6.72
N THR A 39 19.19 -10.32 -7.54
CA THR A 39 20.43 -10.05 -8.25
C THR A 39 20.90 -8.66 -7.90
N LEU A 40 22.13 -8.60 -7.36
CA LEU A 40 22.85 -7.37 -7.09
C LEU A 40 23.61 -6.97 -8.35
N SER A 41 23.51 -5.71 -8.74
CA SER A 41 24.28 -5.15 -9.84
C SER A 41 25.10 -3.95 -9.36
N PRO A 42 26.23 -3.63 -10.01
CA PRO A 42 27.02 -2.44 -9.68
C PRO A 42 26.16 -1.17 -9.64
N GLY A 43 26.50 -0.25 -8.73
CA GLY A 43 25.80 1.03 -8.58
C GLY A 43 24.48 0.96 -7.80
N HIS A 44 24.43 0.15 -6.74
CA HIS A 44 23.28 0.01 -5.83
C HIS A 44 21.96 -0.29 -6.53
N LYS A 45 22.02 -1.15 -7.55
CA LYS A 45 20.85 -1.64 -8.28
C LYS A 45 20.52 -3.04 -7.80
N TYR A 46 19.26 -3.24 -7.42
CA TYR A 46 18.74 -4.49 -6.90
C TYR A 46 17.56 -4.91 -7.76
N LYS A 47 17.60 -6.14 -8.25
CA LYS A 47 16.47 -6.75 -8.96
C LYS A 47 15.99 -7.95 -8.18
N SER A 48 14.70 -8.01 -7.90
CA SER A 48 14.07 -9.21 -7.38
C SER A 48 13.02 -9.73 -8.36
N VAL A 49 12.94 -11.05 -8.47
CA VAL A 49 11.81 -11.73 -9.09
C VAL A 49 11.18 -12.57 -8.00
N SER A 50 9.92 -12.28 -7.70
CA SER A 50 9.12 -13.07 -6.77
C SER A 50 8.03 -13.77 -7.55
N ARG A 51 7.63 -14.95 -7.05
CA ARG A 51 6.60 -15.78 -7.66
C ARG A 51 5.57 -16.18 -6.61
N ALA A 52 4.35 -16.39 -7.08
CA ALA A 52 3.25 -16.87 -6.28
C ALA A 52 2.47 -17.90 -7.10
N VAL A 53 1.89 -18.88 -6.41
CA VAL A 53 0.99 -19.87 -7.00
C VAL A 53 -0.38 -19.69 -6.37
N PHE A 54 -1.40 -19.52 -7.21
CA PHE A 54 -2.80 -19.52 -6.80
C PHE A 54 -3.35 -20.94 -6.88
N GLY A 55 -3.75 -21.48 -5.73
CA GLY A 55 -4.07 -22.90 -5.58
C GLY A 55 -2.89 -23.79 -5.99
N ASN A 56 -3.17 -24.86 -6.73
CA ASN A 56 -2.14 -25.78 -7.27
C ASN A 56 -1.97 -25.64 -8.80
N LYS A 57 -2.42 -24.54 -9.40
CA LYS A 57 -2.64 -24.48 -10.86
C LYS A 57 -2.08 -23.25 -11.56
N THR A 58 -2.21 -22.06 -10.97
CA THR A 58 -1.86 -20.81 -11.68
C THR A 58 -0.67 -20.13 -11.00
N GLU A 59 0.47 -20.06 -11.68
CA GLU A 59 1.64 -19.30 -11.22
C GLU A 59 1.65 -17.91 -11.84
N PHE A 60 2.03 -16.90 -11.06
CA PHE A 60 2.41 -15.60 -11.60
C PHE A 60 3.69 -15.09 -10.94
N ALA A 61 4.36 -14.18 -11.64
CA ALA A 61 5.60 -13.57 -11.18
C ALA A 61 5.51 -12.05 -11.29
N TRP A 62 6.14 -11.37 -10.34
CA TRP A 62 6.39 -9.94 -10.42
C TRP A 62 7.88 -9.65 -10.27
N ARG A 63 8.31 -8.62 -10.98
CA ARG A 63 9.68 -8.12 -10.96
C ARG A 63 9.70 -6.78 -10.27
N GLN A 64 10.64 -6.61 -9.35
CA GLN A 64 10.86 -5.34 -8.68
C GLN A 64 12.29 -4.89 -8.95
N HIS A 65 12.44 -3.63 -9.34
CA HIS A 65 13.73 -2.99 -9.50
C HIS A 65 13.86 -1.85 -8.49
N TRP A 66 14.97 -1.86 -7.76
CA TRP A 66 15.32 -0.83 -6.80
C TRP A 66 16.66 -0.22 -7.20
N GLN A 67 16.78 1.09 -7.10
CA GLN A 67 18.03 1.79 -7.34
C GLN A 67 18.21 2.90 -6.32
N LEU A 68 19.28 2.80 -5.52
CA LEU A 68 19.72 3.92 -4.71
C LEU A 68 20.61 4.84 -5.56
N THR A 69 20.15 6.06 -5.72
CA THR A 69 20.87 7.11 -6.45
C THR A 69 21.92 7.77 -5.55
N ARG A 70 22.89 8.47 -6.16
CA ARG A 70 23.97 9.14 -5.39
C ARG A 70 23.46 10.30 -4.55
N ASP A 71 22.34 10.91 -4.93
CA ASP A 71 21.65 11.98 -4.19
C ASP A 71 20.66 11.44 -3.14
N GLY A 72 20.74 10.15 -2.79
CA GLY A 72 19.99 9.56 -1.67
C GLY A 72 18.54 9.18 -1.98
N LYS A 73 18.09 9.29 -3.23
CA LYS A 73 16.74 8.84 -3.62
C LYS A 73 16.73 7.34 -3.89
N LEU A 74 15.70 6.66 -3.42
CA LEU A 74 15.40 5.28 -3.78
C LEU A 74 14.37 5.25 -4.92
N LEU A 75 14.80 4.86 -6.11
CA LEU A 75 13.90 4.63 -7.24
C LEU A 75 13.37 3.20 -7.18
N TYR A 76 12.05 3.05 -7.27
CA TYR A 76 11.35 1.78 -7.23
C TYR A 76 10.49 1.59 -8.49
N SER A 77 10.53 0.40 -9.08
CA SER A 77 9.53 -0.01 -10.06
C SER A 77 9.11 -1.45 -9.85
N MET A 78 7.84 -1.73 -10.14
CA MET A 78 7.24 -3.05 -10.10
C MET A 78 6.54 -3.35 -11.42
N SER A 79 6.70 -4.55 -11.93
CA SER A 79 6.01 -5.02 -13.13
C SER A 79 5.59 -6.47 -12.98
N THR A 80 4.46 -6.82 -13.56
CA THR A 80 3.96 -8.18 -13.62
C THR A 80 3.20 -8.38 -14.93
N ASN A 81 3.16 -9.63 -15.40
CA ASN A 81 2.26 -10.06 -16.46
C ASN A 81 1.32 -11.08 -15.82
N LEU A 82 0.05 -10.70 -15.65
CA LEU A 82 -0.94 -11.54 -15.00
C LEU A 82 -1.48 -12.56 -16.01
N PRO A 83 -1.41 -13.87 -15.72
CA PRO A 83 -2.11 -14.88 -16.50
C PRO A 83 -3.62 -14.61 -16.52
N THR A 84 -4.27 -14.84 -17.65
CA THR A 84 -5.74 -14.74 -17.77
C THR A 84 -6.48 -15.80 -16.94
N SER A 85 -5.77 -16.83 -16.49
CA SER A 85 -6.28 -17.87 -15.58
C SER A 85 -6.23 -17.48 -14.10
N LEU A 86 -5.68 -16.31 -13.75
CA LEU A 86 -5.81 -15.76 -12.41
C LEU A 86 -7.21 -15.18 -12.24
N PRO A 87 -7.86 -15.38 -11.09
CA PRO A 87 -9.01 -14.57 -10.73
C PRO A 87 -8.58 -13.10 -10.54
N ASP A 88 -9.55 -12.20 -10.56
CA ASP A 88 -9.32 -10.78 -10.30
C ASP A 88 -8.60 -10.60 -8.95
N MET A 89 -7.47 -9.91 -8.96
CA MET A 89 -6.74 -9.64 -7.73
C MET A 89 -7.32 -8.42 -7.04
N PRO A 90 -7.64 -8.49 -5.73
CA PRO A 90 -8.23 -7.37 -5.02
C PRO A 90 -7.28 -6.17 -4.97
N ARG A 91 -5.98 -6.40 -4.75
CA ARG A 91 -4.92 -5.37 -4.76
C ARG A 91 -3.58 -5.93 -5.21
N PHE A 92 -2.81 -5.08 -5.89
CA PHE A 92 -1.42 -5.37 -6.27
C PHE A 92 -0.57 -4.12 -6.04
N GLY A 93 0.43 -4.23 -5.15
CA GLY A 93 1.19 -3.07 -4.69
C GLY A 93 2.31 -3.44 -3.73
N VAL A 94 2.84 -2.41 -3.07
CA VAL A 94 3.84 -2.55 -1.99
C VAL A 94 3.28 -1.99 -0.70
N CYS A 95 3.74 -2.55 0.42
CA CYS A 95 3.46 -2.07 1.75
C CYS A 95 4.78 -1.77 2.46
N PHE A 96 4.85 -0.61 3.08
CA PHE A 96 5.99 -0.19 3.89
C PHE A 96 5.50 0.07 5.31
N ARG A 97 6.34 -0.28 6.29
CA ARG A 97 6.17 0.15 7.68
C ARG A 97 7.17 1.27 7.93
N LEU A 98 6.68 2.44 8.30
CA LEU A 98 7.51 3.55 8.73
C LEU A 98 7.88 3.38 10.21
N ALA A 99 8.95 4.03 10.63
CA ALA A 99 9.27 4.16 12.05
C ALA A 99 8.17 4.97 12.77
N GLU A 100 8.07 4.81 14.08
CA GLU A 100 7.16 5.63 14.90
C GLU A 100 7.57 7.12 14.86
N GLY A 101 6.60 8.02 15.04
CA GLY A 101 6.83 9.47 15.11
C GLY A 101 6.37 10.27 13.89
N PHE A 102 6.09 9.62 12.75
CA PHE A 102 5.54 10.26 11.56
C PHE A 102 4.01 10.38 11.64
N GLU A 103 3.52 11.53 12.11
CA GLU A 103 2.07 11.77 12.27
C GLU A 103 1.48 12.66 11.15
N ASN A 104 2.28 13.56 10.57
CA ASN A 104 1.78 14.54 9.61
C ASN A 104 1.89 14.00 8.18
N ILE A 105 0.82 14.17 7.41
CA ILE A 105 0.72 13.72 6.02
C ILE A 105 0.41 14.92 5.12
N GLU A 106 1.16 15.03 4.04
CA GLU A 106 0.85 15.93 2.92
C GLU A 106 0.84 15.14 1.61
N TYR A 107 -0.20 15.29 0.81
CA TYR A 107 -0.30 14.61 -0.49
C TYR A 107 -0.91 15.49 -1.58
N ILE A 108 -0.56 15.16 -2.83
CA ILE A 108 -1.15 15.75 -4.04
C ILE A 108 -1.88 14.62 -4.77
N GLY A 109 -3.20 14.69 -4.86
CA GLY A 109 -4.06 13.63 -5.40
C GLY A 109 -5.54 13.91 -5.21
N ASN A 110 -6.39 12.89 -5.27
CA ASN A 110 -7.83 13.02 -5.00
C ASN A 110 -8.12 13.02 -3.50
N GLY A 111 -8.90 13.98 -3.03
CA GLY A 111 -9.25 14.16 -1.62
C GLY A 111 -10.41 15.15 -1.40
N PRO A 112 -10.59 15.65 -0.16
CA PRO A 112 -9.83 15.31 1.05
C PRO A 112 -10.22 13.96 1.67
N GLY A 113 -11.46 13.50 1.43
CA GLY A 113 -12.05 12.26 1.95
C GLY A 113 -11.69 11.00 1.13
N GLU A 114 -11.98 9.82 1.69
CA GLU A 114 -11.54 8.56 1.08
C GLU A 114 -12.22 8.29 -0.25
N ASN A 115 -11.47 7.71 -1.18
CA ASN A 115 -11.95 7.49 -2.54
C ASN A 115 -11.29 6.26 -3.15
N TYR A 116 -12.04 5.61 -4.02
CA TYR A 116 -11.69 4.33 -4.65
C TYR A 116 -11.78 4.43 -6.17
N SER A 117 -11.25 3.44 -6.88
CA SER A 117 -11.18 3.44 -8.35
C SER A 117 -12.55 3.63 -9.02
N ASP A 118 -13.60 3.09 -8.40
CA ASP A 118 -15.01 3.15 -8.81
C ASP A 118 -15.80 4.26 -8.10
N ARG A 119 -15.24 4.88 -7.04
CA ARG A 119 -15.88 5.94 -6.23
C ARG A 119 -14.94 7.13 -6.01
N LYS A 120 -14.43 7.73 -7.08
CA LYS A 120 -13.58 8.94 -7.03
C LYS A 120 -14.16 10.18 -7.72
N ALA A 121 -15.30 10.06 -8.39
CA ALA A 121 -15.90 11.17 -9.15
C ALA A 121 -16.31 12.36 -8.28
N GLY A 122 -16.59 12.15 -6.99
CA GLY A 122 -16.90 13.20 -6.03
C GLY A 122 -15.68 13.82 -5.33
N SER A 123 -14.47 13.37 -5.65
CA SER A 123 -13.24 13.88 -5.05
C SER A 123 -12.59 14.94 -5.92
N PHE A 124 -11.94 15.92 -5.30
CA PHE A 124 -11.21 16.96 -6.01
C PHE A 124 -9.73 16.64 -6.05
N PHE A 125 -9.10 16.85 -7.20
CA PHE A 125 -7.66 16.78 -7.32
C PHE A 125 -7.03 18.05 -6.72
N GLY A 126 -6.16 17.89 -5.72
CA GLY A 126 -5.57 19.03 -5.01
C GLY A 126 -4.43 18.62 -4.09
N GLN A 127 -3.92 19.60 -3.34
CA GLN A 127 -2.95 19.41 -2.28
C GLN A 127 -3.66 19.41 -0.93
N TYR A 128 -3.44 18.37 -0.14
CA TYR A 128 -4.11 18.16 1.13
C TYR A 128 -3.08 17.92 2.24
N LYS A 129 -3.38 18.44 3.42
CA LYS A 129 -2.63 18.22 4.66
C LYS A 129 -3.56 17.57 5.68
N THR A 130 -3.10 16.53 6.34
CA THR A 130 -3.88 15.73 7.30
C THR A 130 -2.93 15.03 8.27
N SER A 131 -3.45 14.22 9.19
CA SER A 131 -2.68 13.38 10.09
C SER A 131 -2.97 11.91 9.85
N VAL A 132 -2.09 11.02 10.33
CA VAL A 132 -2.35 9.56 10.32
C VAL A 132 -3.68 9.27 11.04
N SER A 133 -3.90 9.93 12.18
CA SER A 133 -5.13 9.81 12.96
C SER A 133 -6.38 10.24 12.18
N ASP A 134 -6.32 11.35 11.44
CA ASP A 134 -7.46 11.87 10.67
C ASP A 134 -7.71 11.09 9.36
N MET A 135 -6.79 10.22 8.95
CA MET A 135 -6.99 9.32 7.81
C MET A 135 -7.74 8.03 8.19
N TYR A 136 -8.02 7.83 9.48
CA TYR A 136 -8.82 6.69 9.95
C TYR A 136 -10.31 6.94 9.72
N GLU A 137 -11.00 5.99 9.07
CA GLU A 137 -12.45 6.05 8.89
C GLU A 137 -13.10 5.04 9.82
N ASN A 138 -13.91 5.54 10.75
CA ASN A 138 -14.49 4.74 11.82
C ASN A 138 -15.79 4.06 11.39
N TYR A 139 -15.67 3.05 10.54
CA TYR A 139 -16.80 2.18 10.19
C TYR A 139 -17.24 1.32 11.38
N VAL A 140 -18.55 1.15 11.55
CA VAL A 140 -19.15 0.38 12.67
C VAL A 140 -18.63 -1.06 12.71
N VAL A 141 -18.47 -1.68 11.55
CA VAL A 141 -17.73 -2.94 11.38
C VAL A 141 -16.40 -2.59 10.74
N PRO A 142 -15.26 -3.00 11.33
CA PRO A 142 -13.95 -2.74 10.74
C PRO A 142 -13.85 -3.32 9.32
N GLN A 143 -13.54 -2.46 8.37
CA GLN A 143 -13.40 -2.78 6.94
C GLN A 143 -12.12 -2.12 6.41
N GLU A 144 -11.79 -2.36 5.15
CA GLU A 144 -10.77 -1.56 4.48
C GLU A 144 -11.24 -0.11 4.35
N HIS A 145 -10.36 0.84 4.65
CA HIS A 145 -10.66 2.25 4.56
C HIS A 145 -9.43 3.10 4.24
N GLY A 146 -9.66 4.38 3.96
CA GLY A 146 -8.61 5.41 3.89
C GLY A 146 -7.88 5.49 2.55
N CYS A 147 -8.40 4.85 1.50
CA CYS A 147 -7.78 4.90 0.17
C CYS A 147 -7.77 6.33 -0.40
N ARG A 148 -6.68 6.69 -1.09
CA ARG A 148 -6.52 7.92 -1.87
C ARG A 148 -6.09 7.53 -3.28
N THR A 149 -6.87 7.91 -4.29
CA THR A 149 -6.55 7.63 -5.70
C THR A 149 -5.78 8.76 -6.36
N ASP A 150 -5.12 8.43 -7.48
CA ASP A 150 -4.38 9.36 -8.34
C ASP A 150 -3.31 10.21 -7.62
N VAL A 151 -2.78 9.73 -6.48
CA VAL A 151 -1.72 10.41 -5.74
C VAL A 151 -0.44 10.48 -6.57
N ARG A 152 0.13 11.68 -6.68
CA ARG A 152 1.39 11.98 -7.39
C ARG A 152 2.56 12.23 -6.46
N LYS A 153 2.27 12.72 -5.25
CA LYS A 153 3.25 12.97 -4.19
C LYS A 153 2.59 12.69 -2.85
N LEU A 154 3.35 12.04 -1.97
CA LEU A 154 3.00 11.78 -0.58
C LEU A 154 4.23 12.09 0.25
N THR A 155 4.06 12.79 1.35
CA THR A 155 5.12 13.17 2.27
C THR A 155 4.63 12.91 3.69
N PHE A 156 5.45 12.18 4.45
CA PHE A 156 5.26 11.97 5.86
C PHE A 156 6.27 12.84 6.61
N SER A 157 5.84 13.48 7.69
CA SER A 157 6.72 14.27 8.54
C SER A 157 6.39 14.06 10.01
N GLU A 158 7.38 14.31 10.85
CA GLU A 158 7.20 14.23 12.29
C GLU A 158 6.18 15.25 12.79
N LYS A 159 5.57 14.95 13.94
CA LYS A 159 4.83 15.96 14.69
C LYS A 159 5.84 17.00 15.19
N PRO A 160 5.64 18.31 14.99
CA PRO A 160 6.55 19.30 15.56
C PRO A 160 6.64 19.08 17.08
N SER A 161 7.87 18.90 17.58
CA SER A 161 8.11 18.74 19.01
C SER A 161 7.70 20.03 19.73
N ARG A 162 7.00 19.91 20.85
CA ARG A 162 6.61 21.08 21.66
C ARG A 162 7.83 21.88 22.16
N ASP A 163 9.02 21.27 22.19
CA ASP A 163 10.26 21.88 22.65
C ASP A 163 11.02 22.72 21.61
N ALA A 164 10.65 22.69 20.33
CA ALA A 164 11.31 23.50 19.29
C ALA A 164 10.99 25.01 19.37
N SER A 165 10.14 25.42 20.33
CA SER A 165 9.73 26.83 20.53
C SER A 165 10.58 27.60 21.55
N LYS A 166 11.53 26.96 22.24
CA LYS A 166 12.50 27.69 23.08
C LYS A 166 13.72 28.08 22.23
N GLY A 167 13.52 29.12 21.42
CA GLY A 167 14.63 29.88 20.86
C GLY A 167 15.51 30.39 22.00
N SER A 168 16.81 30.08 21.93
CA SER A 168 17.84 30.67 22.76
C SER A 168 17.85 32.19 22.55
N GLU A 169 17.47 32.97 23.56
CA GLU A 169 17.88 34.36 23.65
C GLU A 169 19.41 34.42 23.83
N PRO A 170 20.13 35.22 23.03
CA PRO A 170 21.56 35.41 23.24
C PRO A 170 21.80 36.22 24.53
N ALA A 171 22.70 35.71 25.36
CA ALA A 171 23.26 36.41 26.51
C ALA A 171 24.30 37.46 26.08
#